data_AF-A0A7C3QUF7-F1
#
_entry.id   AF-A0A7C3QUF7-F1
#
_cell.length_a   1.000
_cell.length_b   1.000
_cell.length_c   1.000
_cell.angle_alpha   90.00
_cell.angle_beta   90.00
_cell.angle_gamma   90.00
#
_symmetry.space_group_name_H-M   'P 1'
#
loop_
_entity.id
_entity.type
_entity.pdbx_description
1 polymer ?
#
loop_
_entity_poly.entity_id
_entity_poly.type
_entity_poly.pdbx_seq_one_letter_code
_entity_poly.pdbx_strand_id
1 'polypeptide(L)' 'MRGDNVYENIYEPEVTAYDYSVAWVFPPDFEVVEANVGVEYEIKPKNVLRFFVRRGFKTPGYEKIVFRWVS' A
#
# COMPACT_ATOMS: atom_id res chain seq x y z
N MET A 1 -1.35 -0.37 -21.71
CA MET A 1 0.08 -0.75 -21.70
C MET A 1 0.20 -2.04 -20.91
N ARG A 2 0.93 -3.06 -21.40
CA ARG A 2 1.24 -4.27 -20.62
C ARG A 2 2.53 -4.00 -19.85
N GLY A 3 2.44 -3.94 -18.53
CA GLY A 3 3.59 -3.68 -17.67
C GLY A 3 3.16 -3.43 -16.23
N ASP A 4 4.10 -3.61 -15.31
CA ASP A 4 3.91 -3.29 -13.90
C ASP A 4 4.06 -1.78 -13.72
N ASN A 5 3.08 -1.17 -13.07
CA ASN A 5 3.05 0.24 -12.70
C ASN A 5 3.50 0.36 -11.25
N VAL A 6 4.16 1.47 -10.92
CA VAL A 6 4.66 1.72 -9.58
C VAL A 6 4.14 3.06 -9.08
N TYR A 7 3.49 3.03 -7.93
CA TYR A 7 3.28 4.21 -7.09
C TYR A 7 4.39 4.25 -6.04
N GLU A 8 5.10 5.37 -5.94
CA GLU A 8 6.12 5.60 -4.91
C GLU A 8 5.88 6.92 -4.20
N ASN A 9 6.14 6.93 -2.90
CA ASN A 9 6.05 8.13 -2.10
C ASN A 9 7.17 8.19 -1.05
N ILE A 10 7.68 9.40 -0.84
CA ILE A 10 8.71 9.72 0.14
C ILE A 10 8.18 10.83 1.04
N TYR A 11 8.15 10.55 2.33
CA TYR A 11 7.73 11.46 3.39
C TYR A 11 8.79 11.54 4.48
N GLU A 12 8.68 12.54 5.35
CA GLU A 12 9.42 12.52 6.61
C GLU A 12 8.90 11.38 7.51
N PRO A 13 9.77 10.55 8.11
CA PRO A 13 9.38 9.56 9.10
C PRO A 13 8.66 10.19 10.30
N GLU A 14 7.50 9.64 10.69
CA GLU A 14 6.66 10.14 11.78
C GLU A 14 6.32 9.02 12.78
N VAL A 15 6.06 9.38 14.04
CA VAL A 15 5.45 8.47 15.02
C VAL A 15 3.95 8.67 15.03
N THR A 16 3.21 7.63 14.67
CA THR A 16 1.75 7.68 14.52
C THR A 16 1.03 8.01 15.84
N ALA A 17 0.12 8.99 15.81
CA ALA A 17 -0.57 9.49 17.00
C ALA A 17 -1.71 8.58 17.49
N TYR A 18 -2.29 7.77 16.61
CA TYR A 18 -3.42 6.89 16.87
C TYR A 18 -3.38 5.65 15.96
N ASP A 19 -4.17 4.64 16.30
CA ASP A 19 -4.39 3.46 15.48
C ASP A 19 -5.21 3.82 14.22
N TYR A 20 -4.80 3.34 13.04
CA TYR A 20 -5.58 3.54 11.81
C TYR A 20 -5.46 2.37 10.84
N SER A 21 -6.49 2.23 10.01
CA SER A 21 -6.54 1.27 8.90
C SER A 21 -6.45 2.00 7.58
N VAL A 22 -5.69 1.46 6.62
CA VAL A 22 -5.57 1.99 5.26
C VAL A 22 -6.10 0.96 4.28
N ALA A 23 -6.81 1.44 3.25
CA ALA A 23 -7.22 0.64 2.11
C ALA A 23 -6.89 1.38 0.82
N TRP A 24 -6.08 0.75 -0.04
CA TRP A 24 -5.88 1.15 -1.42
C TRP A 24 -6.78 0.30 -2.31
N VAL A 25 -7.70 0.96 -3.00
CA VAL A 25 -8.69 0.30 -3.87
C VAL A 25 -8.40 0.67 -5.32
N PHE A 26 -7.89 -0.30 -6.08
CA PHE A 26 -7.64 -0.14 -7.51
C PHE A 26 -8.89 -0.53 -8.32
N PRO A 27 -9.02 -0.08 -9.58
CA PRO A 27 -10.10 -0.53 -10.45
C PRO A 27 -10.16 -2.07 -10.58
N PRO A 28 -11.34 -2.67 -10.86
CA PRO A 28 -11.51 -4.14 -10.84
C PRO A 28 -10.66 -4.92 -11.84
N ASP A 29 -10.23 -4.27 -12.92
CA ASP A 29 -9.38 -4.80 -13.99
C ASP A 29 -7.88 -4.65 -13.70
N PHE A 30 -7.52 -4.32 -12.46
CA PHE A 30 -6.15 -4.30 -11.97
C PHE A 30 -5.91 -5.38 -10.91
N GLU A 31 -4.64 -5.64 -10.65
CA GLU A 31 -4.21 -6.37 -9.46
C GLU A 31 -2.99 -5.71 -8.82
N VAL A 32 -2.93 -5.77 -7.49
CA VAL A 32 -1.76 -5.38 -6.70
C VAL A 32 -0.82 -6.57 -6.70
N VAL A 33 0.42 -6.34 -7.09
CA VAL A 33 1.49 -7.36 -7.21
C VAL A 33 2.28 -7.44 -5.91
N GLU A 34 2.73 -6.29 -5.41
CA GLU A 34 3.48 -6.18 -4.15
C GLU A 34 3.32 -4.78 -3.54
N ALA A 35 3.58 -4.67 -2.24
CA ALA A 35 3.65 -3.39 -1.55
C ALA A 35 4.81 -3.35 -0.54
N ASN A 36 5.35 -2.16 -0.33
CA ASN A 36 6.19 -1.80 0.80
C ASN A 36 5.53 -0.62 1.51
N VAL A 37 4.92 -0.87 2.67
CA VAL A 37 4.18 0.11 3.48
C VAL A 37 4.67 0.16 4.93
N GLY A 38 5.84 -0.44 5.20
CA GLY A 38 6.45 -0.51 6.53
C GLY A 38 5.77 -1.43 7.55
N VAL A 39 4.58 -1.94 7.27
CA VAL A 39 3.82 -2.87 8.13
C VAL A 39 3.34 -4.09 7.33
N GLU A 40 2.85 -5.11 8.04
CA GLU A 40 2.16 -6.23 7.41
C GLU A 40 0.89 -5.76 6.71
N TYR A 41 0.60 -6.37 5.56
CA TYR A 41 -0.54 -6.03 4.73
C TYR A 41 -1.22 -7.29 4.17
N GLU A 42 -2.45 -7.12 3.71
CA GLU A 42 -3.18 -8.11 2.94
C GLU A 42 -3.60 -7.54 1.58
N ILE A 43 -3.61 -8.40 0.55
CA ILE A 43 -4.20 -8.08 -0.75
C ILE A 43 -5.43 -8.97 -0.94
N LYS A 44 -6.63 -8.45 -0.64
CA LYS A 44 -7.90 -9.18 -0.74
C LYS A 44 -9.09 -8.26 -1.03
N PRO A 45 -9.80 -8.40 -2.17
CA PRO A 45 -9.46 -9.21 -3.35
C PRO A 45 -8.18 -8.71 -4.04
N LYS A 46 -7.80 -9.30 -5.19
CA LYS A 46 -6.53 -9.01 -5.90
C LYS A 46 -6.23 -7.52 -6.15
N ASN A 47 -7.25 -6.66 -6.19
CA ASN A 47 -7.15 -5.22 -6.46
C ASN A 47 -7.28 -4.34 -5.21
N VAL A 48 -7.30 -4.92 -4.00
CA VAL A 48 -7.46 -4.17 -2.75
C VAL A 48 -6.35 -4.52 -1.77
N LEU A 49 -5.47 -3.56 -1.52
CA LEU A 49 -4.42 -3.62 -0.50
C LEU A 49 -4.94 -3.01 0.79
N ARG A 50 -4.82 -3.73 1.91
CA ARG A 50 -5.18 -3.24 3.25
C ARG A 50 -4.07 -3.48 4.24
N PHE A 51 -3.93 -2.57 5.19
CA PHE A 51 -3.03 -2.73 6.32
C PHE A 51 -3.51 -1.92 7.52
N PHE A 52 -3.00 -2.28 8.69
CA PHE A 52 -3.32 -1.62 9.95
C PHE A 52 -2.02 -1.10 10.58
N VAL A 53 -2.06 0.14 11.05
CA VAL A 53 -0.94 0.79 11.70
C VAL A 53 -1.32 1.09 13.14
N ARG A 54 -0.50 0.61 14.07
CA ARG A 54 -0.67 0.85 15.50
C ARG A 54 -0.08 2.19 15.88
N ARG A 55 -0.77 2.89 16.79
CA ARG A 55 -0.26 4.05 17.51
C ARG A 55 1.16 3.78 18.03
N GLY A 56 2.03 4.77 17.89
CA GLY A 56 3.42 4.69 18.31
C GLY A 56 4.33 3.97 17.31
N PHE A 57 3.78 3.42 16.21
CA PHE A 57 4.60 2.94 15.10
C PHE A 57 5.34 4.10 14.46
N LYS A 58 6.65 3.92 14.19
CA LYS A 58 7.46 4.89 13.45
C LYS A 58 7.39 4.54 11.96
N THR A 59 6.75 5.40 11.17
CA THR A 59 6.64 5.20 9.71
C THR A 59 8.03 5.28 9.07
N PRO A 60 8.31 4.47 8.04
CA PRO A 60 9.62 4.45 7.40
C PRO A 60 9.89 5.68 6.52
N GLY A 61 8.86 6.47 6.20
CA GLY A 61 8.96 7.61 5.27
C GLY A 61 9.08 7.19 3.79
N TYR A 62 8.95 5.90 3.46
CA TYR A 62 8.91 5.41 2.09
C TYR A 62 7.76 4.42 1.93
N GLU A 63 6.99 4.61 0.86
CA GLU A 63 5.92 3.70 0.44
C GLU A 63 6.07 3.35 -1.05
N LYS A 64 5.81 2.09 -1.38
CA LYS A 64 5.78 1.58 -2.77
C LYS A 64 4.59 0.65 -2.95
N ILE A 65 3.87 0.77 -4.06
CA ILE A 65 2.85 -0.18 -4.48
C ILE A 65 3.07 -0.51 -5.94
N VAL A 66 3.25 -1.80 -6.26
CA VAL A 66 3.33 -2.31 -7.63
C VAL A 66 1.99 -2.90 -8.02
N PHE A 67 1.46 -2.50 -9.17
CA PHE A 67 0.15 -2.92 -9.65
C PHE A 67 0.13 -3.00 -11.17
N ARG A 68 -0.71 -3.85 -11.72
CA ARG A 68 -0.81 -4.03 -13.17
C ARG A 68 -2.23 -4.21 -13.65
N TRP A 69 -2.49 -3.75 -14.86
CA TRP A 69 -3.72 -4.01 -15.57
C TRP A 69 -3.73 -5.46 -16.06
N VAL A 70 -4.85 -6.16 -15.87
CA VAL A 70 -5.00 -7.60 -16.14
C VAL A 70 -6.17 -7.95 -17.06
N SER A 71 -6.75 -6.94 -17.72
CA SER A 71 -7.79 -7.14 -18.75
C SER A 71 -7.28 -6.81 -20.16
#